data_AF-A0A448IHJ7-F1
#
_entry.id   AF-A0A448IHJ7-F1
#
_cell.length_a   1.000
_cell.length_b   1.000
_cell.length_c   1.000
_cell.angle_alpha   90.00
_cell.angle_beta   90.00
_cell.angle_gamma   90.00
#
_symmetry.space_group_name_H-M   'P 1'
#
loop_
_entity.id
_entity.type
_entity.pdbx_description
1 polymer ?
#
loop_
_entity_poly.entity_id
_entity_poly.type
_entity_poly.pdbx_seq_one_letter_code
_entity_poly.pdbx_strand_id
1 'polypeptide(L)'
;MTPTIDWVRATVVGAIAGGALWALAVYALIATEGAIVAWATVCIIQAAVLGAGIVAFRRATADSIRCYAVGAILTPLVGLIPAAVFGVAGLIVKVVG
;
A
#
# COMPACT_ATOMS: atom_id res chain seq x y z
N MET A 1 -6.41 -9.44 -29.54
CA MET A 1 -6.93 -8.30 -28.76
C MET A 1 -6.06 -8.17 -27.54
N THR A 2 -5.37 -7.05 -27.36
CA THR A 2 -4.62 -6.79 -26.12
C THR A 2 -5.64 -6.63 -24.99
N PRO A 3 -5.55 -7.41 -23.91
CA PRO A 3 -6.47 -7.28 -22.78
C PRO A 3 -6.40 -5.85 -22.25
N THR A 4 -7.52 -5.14 -22.34
CA THR A 4 -7.61 -3.72 -21.96
C THR A 4 -7.95 -3.65 -20.49
N ILE A 5 -6.97 -3.26 -19.68
CA ILE A 5 -7.17 -3.05 -18.25
C ILE A 5 -8.09 -1.85 -18.07
N ASP A 6 -9.20 -2.04 -17.36
CA ASP A 6 -10.04 -0.94 -16.88
C ASP A 6 -9.29 -0.21 -15.76
N TRP A 7 -8.56 0.84 -16.14
CA TRP A 7 -7.76 1.63 -15.23
C TRP A 7 -8.58 2.44 -14.23
N VAL A 8 -9.82 2.82 -14.57
CA VAL A 8 -10.70 3.55 -13.67
C VAL A 8 -11.09 2.64 -12.51
N ARG A 9 -11.57 1.43 -12.82
CA ARG A 9 -11.91 0.44 -11.80
C ARG A 9 -10.70 0.06 -10.95
N ALA A 10 -9.55 -0.21 -11.56
CA ALA A 10 -8.34 -0.56 -10.83
C ALA A 10 -7.92 0.55 -9.85
N THR A 11 -7.95 1.81 -10.30
CA THR A 11 -7.61 2.97 -9.47
C THR A 11 -8.60 3.17 -8.34
N VAL A 12 -9.91 3.08 -8.59
CA VAL A 12 -10.94 3.24 -7.55
C VAL A 12 -10.81 2.15 -6.48
N VAL A 13 -10.65 0.89 -6.89
CA VAL A 13 -10.46 -0.22 -5.94
C VAL A 13 -9.18 -0.03 -5.15
N GLY A 14 -8.07 0.32 -5.82
CA GLY A 14 -6.79 0.57 -5.18
C GLY A 14 -6.82 1.74 -4.20
N ALA A 15 -7.54 2.81 -4.52
CA ALA A 15 -7.71 3.97 -3.64
C ALA A 15 -8.51 3.63 -2.38
N ILE A 16 -9.62 2.90 -2.52
CA ILE A 16 -10.47 2.50 -1.38
C ILE A 16 -9.71 1.52 -0.48
N ALA A 17 -9.15 0.45 -1.06
CA ALA A 17 -8.38 -0.53 -0.31
C ALA A 17 -7.13 0.10 0.32
N GLY A 18 -6.44 0.96 -0.43
CA GLY A 18 -5.24 1.66 0.02
C GLY A 18 -5.55 2.62 1.16
N GLY A 19 -6.64 3.38 1.07
CA GLY A 19 -7.11 4.25 2.13
C GLY A 19 -7.42 3.49 3.42
N ALA A 20 -8.14 2.36 3.32
CA ALA A 20 -8.44 1.53 4.48
C ALA A 20 -7.17 0.93 5.12
N LEU A 21 -6.26 0.42 4.30
CA LEU A 21 -5.00 -0.17 4.76
C LEU A 21 -4.11 0.86 5.44
N TRP A 22 -4.01 2.06 4.87
CA TRP A 22 -3.25 3.16 5.46
C TRP A 22 -3.90 3.74 6.70
N ALA A 23 -5.23 3.78 6.79
CA ALA A 23 -5.91 4.18 8.02
C ALA A 23 -5.57 3.25 9.19
N LEU A 24 -5.55 1.94 8.95
CA LEU A 24 -5.12 0.95 9.95
C LEU A 24 -3.63 1.11 10.30
N ALA A 25 -2.77 1.33 9.30
CA ALA A 25 -1.34 1.56 9.53
C ALA A 25 -1.09 2.80 10.39
N VAL A 26 -1.74 3.92 10.07
CA VAL A 26 -1.63 5.18 10.83
C VAL A 26 -2.14 4.97 12.26
N TYR A 27 -3.28 4.32 12.44
CA TYR A 27 -3.80 4.01 13.77
C TYR A 27 -2.79 3.18 14.58
N ALA A 28 -2.24 2.11 14.00
CA ALA A 28 -1.26 1.25 14.68
C ALA A 28 0.03 2.01 15.03
N LEU A 29 0.51 2.87 14.14
CA LEU A 29 1.69 3.70 14.40
C LEU A 29 1.44 4.70 15.53
N ILE A 30 0.28 5.37 15.55
CA ILE A 30 -0.10 6.27 16.64
C ILE A 30 -0.21 5.51 17.97
N ALA A 31 -0.91 4.37 17.99
CA ALA A 31 -1.13 3.57 19.19
C ALA A 31 0.15 2.97 19.78
N THR A 32 1.22 2.89 18.99
CA THR A 32 2.53 2.37 19.39
C THR A 32 3.61 3.46 19.49
N GLU A 33 3.22 4.74 19.45
CA GLU A 33 4.13 5.89 19.48
C GLU A 33 5.24 5.83 18.41
N GLY A 34 4.92 5.24 17.25
CA GLY A 34 5.86 5.08 16.14
C GLY A 34 6.99 4.08 16.44
N ALA A 35 6.74 3.07 17.27
CA ALA A 35 7.70 2.00 17.53
C ALA A 35 8.26 1.39 16.23
N ILE A 36 9.56 1.08 16.21
CA ILE A 36 10.24 0.52 15.02
C ILE A 36 9.58 -0.78 14.57
N VAL A 37 9.14 -1.61 15.51
CA VAL A 37 8.44 -2.87 15.22
C VAL A 37 7.13 -2.60 14.46
N ALA A 38 6.37 -1.58 14.83
CA ALA A 38 5.13 -1.23 14.14
C ALA A 38 5.41 -0.75 12.69
N TRP A 39 6.45 0.06 12.49
CA TRP A 39 6.92 0.42 11.15
C TRP A 39 7.33 -0.80 10.32
N ALA A 40 8.10 -1.72 10.90
CA ALA A 40 8.50 -2.96 10.22
C ALA A 40 7.27 -3.80 9.83
N THR A 41 6.29 -3.94 10.73
CA THR A 41 5.04 -4.64 10.45
C THR A 41 4.26 -4.00 9.31
N VAL A 42 4.11 -2.67 9.31
CA VAL A 42 3.46 -1.95 8.20
C VAL A 42 4.19 -2.23 6.89
N CYS A 43 5.52 -2.10 6.85
CA CYS A 43 6.32 -2.38 5.65
C CYS A 43 6.14 -3.81 5.13
N ILE A 44 6.13 -4.81 6.03
CA ILE A 44 5.94 -6.22 5.67
C ILE A 44 4.55 -6.43 5.05
N ILE A 45 3.49 -5.87 5.66
CA ILE A 45 2.13 -6.00 5.15
C ILE A 45 2.02 -5.36 3.76
N GLN A 46 2.57 -4.15 3.59
CA GLN A 46 2.58 -3.46 2.29
C GLN A 46 3.31 -4.26 1.21
N ALA A 47 4.48 -4.83 1.55
CA ALA A 47 5.25 -5.68 0.64
C ALA A 47 4.50 -6.96 0.28
N ALA A 48 3.80 -7.58 1.25
CA ALA A 48 2.98 -8.76 1.01
C ALA A 48 1.80 -8.47 0.08
N VAL A 49 1.09 -7.34 0.29
CA VAL A 49 -0.01 -6.90 -0.58
C VAL A 49 0.50 -6.64 -2.00
N LEU A 50 1.60 -5.91 -2.14
CA LEU A 50 2.25 -5.65 -3.43
C LEU A 50 2.64 -6.95 -4.14
N GLY A 51 3.31 -7.86 -3.42
CA GLY A 51 3.74 -9.15 -3.94
C GLY A 51 2.56 -10.03 -4.37
N ALA A 52 1.50 -10.09 -3.56
CA ALA A 52 0.27 -10.81 -3.90
C ALA A 52 -0.39 -10.23 -5.15
N GLY A 53 -0.46 -8.90 -5.28
CA GLY A 53 -0.97 -8.21 -6.47
C GLY A 53 -0.16 -8.55 -7.73
N ILE A 54 1.17 -8.52 -7.65
CA ILE A 54 2.07 -8.89 -8.76
C ILE A 54 1.87 -10.34 -9.16
N VAL A 55 1.84 -11.27 -8.19
CA VAL A 55 1.64 -12.70 -8.47
C VAL A 55 0.28 -12.94 -9.10
N ALA A 56 -0.78 -12.32 -8.58
CA ALA A 56 -2.13 -12.42 -9.13
C ALA A 56 -2.18 -11.87 -10.55
N PHE A 57 -1.56 -10.72 -10.83
CA PHE A 57 -1.52 -10.13 -12.18
C PHE A 57 -0.83 -11.06 -13.18
N ARG A 58 0.31 -11.66 -12.79
CA ARG A 58 1.08 -12.57 -13.64
C ARG A 58 0.36 -13.88 -13.91
N ARG A 59 -0.44 -14.38 -12.96
CA ARG A 59 -1.18 -15.64 -13.09
C ARG A 59 -2.58 -15.48 -13.69
N ALA A 60 -3.11 -14.26 -13.72
CA ALA A 60 -4.46 -14.00 -14.20
C ALA A 60 -4.56 -14.17 -15.73
N THR A 61 -5.46 -15.07 -16.14
CA THR A 61 -5.88 -15.29 -17.52
C THR A 61 -7.12 -14.45 -17.88
N ALA A 62 -7.90 -14.01 -16.89
CA ALA A 62 -9.07 -13.16 -17.06
C ALA A 62 -8.76 -11.67 -16.80
N ASP A 63 -9.30 -10.80 -17.66
CA ASP A 63 -9.05 -9.35 -17.62
C ASP A 63 -9.60 -8.68 -16.36
N SER A 64 -10.72 -9.18 -15.83
CA SER A 64 -11.30 -8.71 -14.57
C SER A 64 -10.36 -8.93 -13.38
N ILE A 65 -9.70 -10.11 -13.33
CA ILE A 65 -8.75 -10.44 -12.27
C ILE A 65 -7.49 -9.59 -12.39
N ARG A 66 -7.01 -9.34 -13.63
CA ARG A 66 -5.89 -8.42 -13.88
C ARG A 66 -6.18 -7.01 -13.38
N CYS A 67 -7.40 -6.51 -13.60
CA CYS A 67 -7.83 -5.20 -13.12
C CYS A 67 -7.79 -5.10 -11.58
N TYR A 68 -8.32 -6.10 -10.87
CA TYR A 68 -8.22 -6.14 -9.40
C TYR A 68 -6.78 -6.30 -8.90
N ALA A 69 -5.97 -7.09 -9.59
CA ALA A 69 -4.56 -7.27 -9.26
C ALA A 69 -3.76 -5.96 -9.39
N VAL A 70 -4.05 -5.16 -10.42
CA VAL A 70 -3.51 -3.80 -10.54
C VAL A 70 -3.98 -2.91 -9.39
N GLY A 71 -5.26 -2.97 -9.00
CA GLY A 71 -5.75 -2.25 -7.83
C GLY A 71 -5.01 -2.63 -6.54
N ALA A 72 -4.72 -3.92 -6.35
CA ALA A 72 -3.90 -4.39 -5.23
C ALA A 72 -2.45 -3.89 -5.29
N ILE A 73 -1.87 -3.75 -6.48
CA ILE A 73 -0.53 -3.15 -6.65
C ILE A 73 -0.54 -1.65 -6.34
N LEU A 74 -1.63 -0.94 -6.64
CA LEU A 74 -1.77 0.49 -6.36
C LEU A 74 -2.05 0.78 -4.88
N THR A 75 -2.69 -0.15 -4.17
CA THR A 75 -3.09 -0.04 -2.76
C THR A 75 -1.97 0.48 -1.84
N PRO A 76 -0.73 -0.05 -1.87
CA PRO A 76 0.34 0.42 -1.00
C PRO A 76 0.83 1.82 -1.36
N LEU A 77 0.71 2.22 -2.63
CA LEU A 77 1.24 3.49 -3.14
C LEU A 77 0.43 4.70 -2.69
N VAL A 78 -0.85 4.52 -2.34
CA VAL A 78 -1.79 5.60 -1.97
C VAL A 78 -1.26 6.46 -0.82
N GLY A 79 -0.77 5.84 0.24
CA GLY A 79 -0.26 6.54 1.43
C GLY A 79 1.27 6.53 1.57
N LEU A 80 1.99 6.05 0.55
CA LEU A 80 3.45 5.94 0.60
C LEU A 80 4.11 7.30 0.78
N ILE A 81 3.64 8.33 0.05
CA ILE A 81 4.20 9.68 0.12
C ILE A 81 4.01 10.29 1.52
N PRO A 82 2.78 10.36 2.08
CA PRO A 82 2.59 10.81 3.46
C PRO A 82 3.47 10.05 4.47
N ALA A 83 3.52 8.72 4.38
CA ALA A 83 4.28 7.89 5.30
C ALA A 83 5.79 8.16 5.22
N ALA A 84 6.33 8.36 4.02
CA ALA A 84 7.73 8.73 3.84
C ALA A 84 8.04 10.09 4.46
N VAL A 85 7.18 11.09 4.24
CA VAL A 85 7.34 12.44 4.82
C VAL A 85 7.31 12.39 6.35
N PHE A 86 6.31 11.74 6.93
CA PHE A 86 6.18 11.66 8.40
C PHE A 86 7.27 10.78 9.03
N GLY A 87 7.67 9.70 8.37
CA GLY A 87 8.77 8.85 8.82
C GLY A 87 10.10 9.61 8.86
N VAL A 88 10.42 10.38 7.80
CA VAL A 88 11.62 11.22 7.75
C VAL A 88 11.57 12.31 8.82
N ALA A 89 10.44 13.00 8.97
CA ALA A 89 10.28 14.03 9.98
C ALA A 89 10.50 13.47 11.41
N GLY A 90 9.90 12.31 11.72
CA GLY A 90 10.10 11.65 13.01
C GLY A 90 11.55 11.21 13.26
N LEU A 91 12.25 10.77 12.21
CA LEU A 91 13.66 10.39 12.32
C LEU A 91 14.56 11.60 12.59
N ILE A 92 14.28 12.75 11.95
CA ILE A 92 15.02 14.00 12.19
C ILE A 92 14.87 14.45 13.64
N VAL A 93 13.65 14.44 14.18
CA VAL A 93 13.39 14.81 15.60
C VAL A 93 14.19 13.93 16.55
N LYS A 94 14.28 12.61 16.30
CA LYS A 94 15.06 11.69 17.13
C LYS A 94 16.58 11.90 17.08
N VAL A 95 17.11 12.44 15.99
CA VAL A 95 18.56 12.60 15.78
C VAL A 95 19.07 13.97 16.24
N VAL A 96 18.23 15.00 16.12
CA VAL A 96 18.61 16.41 16.41
C VAL A 96 18.08 16.90 17.76
N GLY A 97 17.00 16.29 18.28
CA GLY A 97 16.36 16.67 19.55
C GLY A 97 16.87 15.93 20.77
#